data_AF-A0A937I1C2-F1
#
_entry.id   AF-A0A937I1C2-F1
#
_cell.length_a   1.000
_cell.length_b   1.000
_cell.length_c   1.000
_cell.angle_alpha   90.00
_cell.angle_beta   90.00
_cell.angle_gamma   90.00
#
_symmetry.space_group_name_H-M   'P 1'
#
loop_
_entity.id
_entity.type
_entity.pdbx_description
1 polymer ?
#
loop_
_entity_poly.entity_id
_entity_poly.type
_entity_poly.pdbx_seq_one_letter_code
_entity_poly.pdbx_strand_id
1 'polypeptide(L)'
;MNRPPALLWFGILLLLLLPTAAGRVLLDLAGGLALVLVALPLLLTGAGWIGWKVLKSRLVTCPACGTASLKGQTSCPACGTALGQESTSAGVGDGSIPASDATIDVTAQDVGSES
;
A
#
# COMPACT_ATOMS: atom_id res chain seq x y z
N MET A 1 39.72 -44.31 11.31
CA MET A 1 40.15 -43.17 10.45
C MET A 1 39.01 -42.16 10.37
N ASN A 2 39.10 -41.05 11.12
CA ASN A 2 38.13 -39.95 11.05
C ASN A 2 38.46 -39.07 9.85
N ARG A 3 37.70 -39.17 8.77
CA ARG A 3 37.78 -38.21 7.67
C ARG A 3 37.15 -36.92 8.18
N PRO A 4 37.88 -35.80 8.27
CA PRO A 4 37.26 -34.55 8.67
C PRO A 4 36.11 -34.25 7.69
N PRO A 5 34.92 -33.88 8.18
CA PRO A 5 33.79 -33.58 7.31
C PRO A 5 34.18 -32.47 6.32
N ALA A 6 33.82 -32.64 5.05
CA ALA A 6 34.22 -31.73 3.97
C ALA A 6 33.86 -30.26 4.27
N LEU A 7 32.81 -30.01 5.06
CA LEU A 7 32.45 -28.68 5.56
C LEU A 7 33.55 -28.00 6.39
N LEU A 8 34.31 -28.75 7.21
CA LEU A 8 35.42 -28.18 7.98
C LEU A 8 36.56 -27.72 7.06
N TRP A 9 36.82 -28.46 5.98
CA TRP A 9 37.83 -28.07 4.98
C TRP A 9 37.40 -26.83 4.20
N PHE A 10 36.13 -26.74 3.79
CA PHE A 10 35.58 -25.53 3.17
C PHE A 10 35.62 -24.32 4.11
N GLY A 11 35.29 -24.50 5.40
CA GLY A 11 35.38 -23.45 6.40
C GLY A 11 36.82 -22.93 6.61
N ILE A 12 37.80 -23.83 6.66
CA ILE A 12 39.23 -23.47 6.79
C ILE A 12 39.74 -22.77 5.53
N LEU A 13 39.37 -23.27 4.34
CA LEU A 13 39.73 -22.62 3.07
C LEU A 13 39.12 -21.22 2.96
N LEU A 14 37.86 -21.05 3.35
CA LEU A 14 37.18 -19.75 3.39
C LEU A 14 37.86 -18.79 4.40
N LEU A 15 38.25 -19.29 5.58
CA LEU A 15 38.97 -18.51 6.60
C LEU A 15 40.37 -18.08 6.12
N LEU A 16 41.03 -18.91 5.30
CA LEU A 16 42.35 -18.62 4.72
C LEU A 16 42.29 -17.70 3.50
N LEU A 17 41.18 -17.72 2.74
CA LEU A 17 40.92 -16.76 1.65
C LEU A 17 40.39 -15.40 2.16
N LEU A 18 39.74 -15.35 3.32
CA LEU A 18 39.26 -14.12 3.96
C LEU A 18 40.33 -13.00 4.10
N PRO A 19 41.60 -13.28 4.46
CA PRO A 19 42.66 -12.26 4.50
C PRO A 19 43.23 -11.88 3.13
N THR A 20 42.81 -12.54 2.04
CA THR A 20 43.30 -12.28 0.68
C THR A 20 42.39 -11.31 -0.07
N ALA A 21 42.95 -10.50 -0.98
CA ALA A 21 42.18 -9.55 -1.79
C ALA A 21 41.02 -10.21 -2.57
N ALA A 22 41.20 -11.47 -2.98
CA ALA A 22 40.15 -12.25 -3.65
C ALA A 22 38.97 -12.58 -2.74
N GLY A 23 39.21 -12.84 -1.44
CA GLY A 23 38.16 -13.09 -0.47
C GLY A 23 37.28 -11.85 -0.24
N ARG A 24 37.90 -10.67 -0.17
CA ARG A 24 37.18 -9.40 -0.03
C ARG A 24 36.27 -9.12 -1.22
N VAL A 25 36.76 -9.33 -2.43
CA VAL A 25 35.96 -9.18 -3.67
C VAL A 25 34.78 -10.15 -3.70
N LEU A 26 34.97 -11.40 -3.26
CA LEU A 26 33.89 -12.39 -3.21
C LEU A 26 32.82 -12.01 -2.16
N LEU A 27 33.24 -11.48 -1.01
CA LEU A 27 32.35 -10.99 0.03
C LEU A 27 31.61 -9.72 -0.39
N ASP A 28 32.27 -8.78 -1.09
CA ASP A 28 31.63 -7.56 -1.60
C ASP A 28 30.59 -7.90 -2.68
N LEU A 29 30.87 -8.88 -3.55
CA LEU A 29 29.92 -9.33 -4.56
C LEU A 29 28.73 -10.07 -3.95
N ALA A 30 28.99 -10.99 -3.02
CA ALA A 30 27.93 -11.72 -2.31
C ALA A 30 27.09 -10.79 -1.41
N GLY A 31 27.76 -9.86 -0.72
CA GLY A 31 27.13 -8.85 0.12
C GLY A 31 26.31 -7.87 -0.71
N GLY A 32 26.84 -7.40 -1.83
CA GLY A 32 26.11 -6.53 -2.77
C GLY A 32 24.88 -7.23 -3.35
N LEU A 33 25.00 -8.49 -3.77
CA LEU A 33 23.87 -9.28 -4.26
C LEU A 33 22.82 -9.50 -3.17
N ALA A 34 23.23 -9.89 -1.96
CA ALA A 34 22.33 -10.05 -0.83
C ALA A 34 21.61 -8.73 -0.50
N LEU A 35 22.32 -7.61 -0.55
CA LEU A 35 21.76 -6.28 -0.30
C LEU A 35 20.74 -5.91 -1.38
N VAL A 36 21.02 -6.18 -2.65
CA VAL A 36 20.04 -5.98 -3.75
C VAL A 36 18.81 -6.87 -3.56
N LEU A 37 18.98 -8.15 -3.22
CA LEU A 37 17.88 -9.07 -3.00
C LEU A 37 16.97 -8.66 -1.84
N VAL A 38 17.51 -7.98 -0.81
CA VAL A 38 16.73 -7.47 0.32
C VAL A 38 16.16 -6.07 0.02
N ALA A 39 16.96 -5.18 -0.56
CA ALA A 39 16.57 -3.80 -0.85
C ALA A 39 15.50 -3.73 -1.95
N LEU A 40 15.59 -4.57 -2.99
CA LEU A 40 14.64 -4.57 -4.10
C LEU A 40 13.18 -4.80 -3.63
N PRO A 41 12.83 -5.86 -2.88
CA PRO A 41 11.47 -6.03 -2.39
C PRO A 41 11.05 -4.92 -1.42
N LEU A 42 11.95 -4.40 -0.58
CA LEU A 42 11.67 -3.24 0.28
C LEU A 42 11.30 -1.98 -0.53
N LEU A 43 12.04 -1.72 -1.61
CA LEU A 43 11.75 -0.60 -2.50
C LEU A 43 10.46 -0.81 -3.29
N LEU A 44 10.22 -2.01 -3.81
CA LEU A 44 8.99 -2.33 -4.55
C LEU A 44 7.74 -2.24 -3.66
N THR A 45 7.83 -2.72 -2.42
CA THR A 45 6.73 -2.61 -1.45
C THR A 45 6.47 -1.15 -1.08
N GLY A 46 7.52 -0.37 -0.80
CA GLY A 46 7.40 1.07 -0.54
C GLY A 46 6.79 1.82 -1.72
N ALA A 47 7.35 1.66 -2.91
CA ALA A 47 6.86 2.31 -4.14
C ALA A 47 5.43 1.88 -4.48
N GLY A 48 5.10 0.59 -4.33
CA GLY A 48 3.76 0.06 -4.54
C GLY A 48 2.74 0.66 -3.59
N TRP A 49 3.07 0.80 -2.30
CA TRP A 49 2.20 1.42 -1.30
C TRP A 49 1.92 2.90 -1.61
N ILE A 50 2.96 3.64 -1.98
CA ILE A 50 2.87 5.06 -2.31
C ILE A 50 2.06 5.25 -3.60
N GLY A 51 2.34 4.45 -4.62
CA GLY A 51 1.59 4.44 -5.87
C GLY A 51 0.11 4.11 -5.66
N TRP A 52 -0.22 3.14 -4.80
CA TRP A 52 -1.59 2.78 -4.47
C TRP A 52 -2.34 3.92 -3.77
N LYS A 53 -1.70 4.60 -2.81
CA LYS A 53 -2.32 5.78 -2.17
C LYS A 53 -2.59 6.88 -3.17
N VAL A 54 -1.62 7.21 -4.02
CA VAL A 54 -1.80 8.24 -5.05
C VAL A 54 -2.92 7.87 -6.01
N LEU A 55 -2.95 6.63 -6.49
CA LEU A 55 -4.01 6.13 -7.36
C LEU A 55 -5.38 6.27 -6.67
N LYS A 56 -5.52 5.75 -5.44
CA LYS A 56 -6.77 5.83 -4.67
C LYS A 56 -7.25 7.28 -4.49
N SER A 57 -6.35 8.23 -4.24
CA SER A 57 -6.71 9.66 -4.12
C SER A 57 -7.19 10.30 -5.43
N ARG A 58 -6.86 9.69 -6.57
CA ARG A 58 -7.25 10.14 -7.92
C ARG A 58 -8.49 9.41 -8.44
N LEU A 59 -8.97 8.35 -7.78
CA LEU A 59 -10.22 7.70 -8.15
C LEU A 59 -11.43 8.55 -7.69
N VAL A 60 -12.41 8.70 -8.58
CA VAL A 60 -13.74 9.28 -8.33
C VAL A 60 -14.80 8.32 -8.80
N THR A 61 -15.92 8.24 -8.09
CA THR A 61 -17.08 7.45 -8.50
C THR A 61 -18.00 8.29 -9.38
N CYS A 62 -18.49 7.71 -10.47
CA CYS A 62 -19.47 8.38 -11.31
C CYS A 62 -20.83 8.46 -10.57
N PRO A 63 -21.46 9.63 -10.45
CA PRO A 63 -22.75 9.77 -9.75
C PRO A 63 -23.92 9.12 -10.50
N ALA A 64 -23.80 8.88 -11.81
CA ALA A 64 -24.89 8.30 -12.61
C ALA A 64 -24.91 6.76 -12.59
N CYS A 65 -23.74 6.11 -12.66
CA CYS A 65 -23.64 4.65 -12.79
C CYS A 65 -22.77 3.97 -11.71
N GLY A 66 -22.14 4.73 -10.82
CA GLY A 66 -21.35 4.19 -9.70
C GLY A 66 -19.96 3.65 -10.08
N THR A 67 -19.57 3.65 -11.36
CA THR A 67 -18.25 3.15 -11.78
C THR A 67 -17.12 4.07 -11.32
N ALA A 68 -15.99 3.49 -10.90
CA ALA A 68 -14.78 4.26 -10.62
C ALA A 68 -14.16 4.80 -11.92
N SER A 69 -13.77 6.07 -11.91
CA SER A 69 -13.10 6.78 -12.99
C SER A 69 -11.98 7.65 -12.43
N LEU A 70 -11.03 8.06 -13.26
CA LEU A 70 -9.92 8.91 -12.82
C LEU A 70 -10.34 10.40 -12.81
N LYS A 71 -9.89 11.14 -11.79
CA LYS A 71 -9.98 12.61 -11.74
C LYS A 71 -9.28 13.20 -12.96
N GLY A 72 -9.99 14.07 -13.70
CA GLY A 72 -9.48 14.73 -14.90
C GLY A 72 -10.02 14.19 -16.23
N GLN A 73 -10.86 13.14 -16.20
CA GLN A 73 -11.58 12.71 -17.40
C GLN A 73 -12.84 13.55 -17.61
N THR A 74 -13.12 13.94 -18.85
CA THR A 74 -14.27 14.80 -19.20
C THR A 74 -15.60 14.06 -19.10
N SER A 75 -15.61 12.75 -19.40
CA SER A 75 -16.81 11.92 -19.49
C SER A 75 -16.55 10.50 -19.00
N CYS A 76 -17.59 9.85 -18.48
CA CYS A 76 -17.49 8.52 -17.90
C CYS A 76 -17.34 7.48 -19.01
N PRO A 77 -16.34 6.58 -18.95
CA PRO A 77 -16.15 5.56 -19.99
C PRO A 77 -17.28 4.51 -20.02
N ALA A 78 -18.07 4.39 -18.95
CA ALA A 78 -19.17 3.44 -18.88
C ALA A 78 -20.51 4.02 -19.38
N CYS A 79 -20.88 5.22 -18.92
CA CYS A 79 -22.21 5.80 -19.19
C CYS A 79 -22.18 7.13 -19.96
N GLY A 80 -21.01 7.69 -20.29
CA GLY A 80 -20.87 8.94 -21.03
C GLY A 80 -21.16 10.22 -20.23
N THR A 81 -21.61 10.12 -18.98
CA THR A 81 -21.90 11.28 -18.12
C THR A 81 -20.64 12.12 -17.89
N ALA A 82 -20.76 13.44 -17.98
CA ALA A 82 -19.64 14.34 -17.74
C ALA A 82 -19.14 14.22 -16.29
N LEU A 83 -17.84 13.95 -16.10
CA LEU A 83 -17.18 13.97 -14.77
C LEU A 83 -16.54 15.33 -14.45
N GLY A 84 -16.75 16.32 -15.33
CA GLY A 84 -16.24 17.66 -15.22
C GLY A 84 -17.24 18.62 -14.59
N GLN A 85 -17.33 18.60 -13.27
CA GLN A 85 -17.42 19.81 -12.47
C GLN A 85 -17.03 19.37 -11.07
N GLU A 86 -16.12 20.14 -10.48
CA GLU A 86 -16.02 20.24 -9.05
C GLU A 86 -17.42 20.61 -8.57
N SER A 87 -18.24 19.59 -8.26
CA SER A 87 -19.25 19.75 -7.25
C SER A 87 -18.44 20.25 -6.08
N THR A 88 -18.47 21.57 -5.87
CA THR A 88 -18.32 22.17 -4.57
C THR A 88 -19.26 21.37 -3.69
N SER A 89 -18.77 20.26 -3.16
CA SER A 89 -19.32 19.63 -1.99
C SER A 89 -19.14 20.69 -0.93
N ALA A 90 -20.16 21.55 -0.83
CA ALA A 90 -20.48 22.23 0.41
C ALA A 90 -20.20 21.22 1.52
N GLY A 91 -19.25 21.58 2.38
CA GLY A 91 -18.49 20.64 3.19
C GLY A 91 -19.37 19.56 3.80
N VAL A 92 -19.19 18.32 3.35
CA VAL A 92 -19.35 17.20 4.25
C VAL A 92 -18.05 17.19 5.01
N GLY A 93 -18.04 17.94 6.12
CA GLY A 93 -16.94 17.96 7.04
C GLY A 93 -16.54 16.53 7.38
N ASP A 94 -15.26 16.38 7.68
CA ASP A 94 -14.65 15.29 8.46
C ASP A 94 -15.29 15.21 9.86
N GLY A 95 -16.60 15.04 9.89
CA GLY A 95 -17.51 15.07 11.03
C GLY A 95 -18.48 13.91 10.92
N SER A 96 -18.01 12.79 10.37
CA SER A 96 -18.66 11.50 10.61
C SER A 96 -18.41 11.15 12.08
N ILE A 97 -19.20 11.73 12.97
CA ILE A 97 -19.19 11.38 14.38
C ILE A 97 -19.55 9.89 14.43
N PRO A 98 -18.68 9.01 14.96
CA PRO A 98 -18.98 7.60 15.04
C PRO A 98 -20.27 7.43 15.86
N ALA A 99 -21.13 6.49 15.48
CA ALA A 99 -22.41 6.27 16.16
C ALA A 99 -22.26 6.08 17.69
N SER A 100 -21.07 5.64 18.13
CA SER A 100 -20.67 5.50 19.53
C SER A 100 -20.54 6.81 20.31
N ASP A 101 -20.31 7.95 19.63
CA ASP A 101 -20.13 9.28 20.23
C ASP A 101 -21.39 10.17 20.11
N ALA A 102 -22.46 9.66 19.49
CA ALA A 102 -23.69 10.41 19.28
C ALA A 102 -24.84 9.88 20.16
N THR A 103 -25.46 10.77 20.94
CA THR A 103 -26.70 10.47 21.67
C THR A 103 -27.90 10.71 20.75
N ILE A 104 -28.70 9.67 20.51
CA ILE A 104 -29.91 9.75 19.68
C ILE A 104 -31.12 9.91 20.60
N ASP A 105 -31.80 11.06 20.52
CA ASP A 105 -33.07 11.28 21.22
C ASP A 105 -34.22 10.76 20.34
N VAL A 106 -34.99 9.80 20.86
CA VAL A 106 -36.11 9.17 20.14
C VAL A 106 -37.40 9.61 20.80
N THR A 107 -38.16 10.44 20.10
CA THR A 107 -39.51 10.84 20.49
C THR A 107 -40.53 9.93 19.82
N ALA A 108 -41.28 9.16 20.62
CA ALA A 108 -42.39 8.36 20.13
C ALA A 108 -43.67 9.20 20.14
N GLN A 109 -44.41 9.20 19.02
CA GLN A 109 -45.71 9.83 18.91
C GLN A 109 -46.76 8.76 18.60
N ASP A 110 -47.74 8.62 19.50
CA ASP A 110 -48.84 7.67 19.34
C ASP A 110 -49.81 8.16 18.27
N VAL A 111 -50.12 7.27 17.32
CA VAL A 111 -51.02 7.53 16.20
C VAL A 111 -52.49 7.41 16.64
N GLY A 112 -52.95 8.32 17.51
CA GLY A 112 -54.33 8.29 17.98
C GLY A 112 -54.82 9.40 18.92
N SER A 113 -54.00 10.39 19.27
CA SER A 113 -54.37 11.42 20.26
C SER A 113 -54.88 12.72 19.63
N GLU A 114 -55.88 12.62 18.76
CA GLU A 114 -56.75 13.75 18.42
C GLU A 114 -58.20 13.23 18.31
N SER A 115 -58.99 13.43 19.36
CA SER A 115 -60.46 13.36 19.37
C SER A 115 -60.99 14.25 20.48
#